data_AF-A0A4S1X461-F1
#
_entry.id   AF-A0A4S1X461-F1
#
_cell.length_a   1.000
_cell.length_b   1.000
_cell.length_c   1.000
_cell.angle_alpha   90.00
_cell.angle_beta   90.00
_cell.angle_gamma   90.00
#
_symmetry.space_group_name_H-M   'P 1'
#
loop_
_entity.id
_entity.type
_entity.pdbx_description
1 polymer ?
#
loop_
_entity_poly.entity_id
_entity_poly.type
_entity_poly.pdbx_seq_one_letter_code
_entity_poly.pdbx_strand_id
1 'polypeptide(L)'
;MGWLTMSRYHMGGHASPKAYLDAQFTYSRDVDGVVKGLKLLASSCPQNRTYYAAAQEMVDGVGRDVFAIVCKVMWNPRSKTGEHFGYKDMDESMGPCEDNCPAHILDLLTPTDKEYALDWRRRCRANLERRARKIEDGDRIRLASPLTFTDGHIGDEFIVVKRGRRLNFRDPETRIGYAISRFMQREWTIVPVTKVHKTIFA
;
A
#
# COMPACT_ATOMS: atom_id res chain seq x y z
N MET A 1 5.75 1.01 20.94
CA MET A 1 4.95 -0.23 21.08
C MET A 1 5.66 -1.42 20.45
N GLY A 2 5.58 -2.58 21.12
CA GLY A 2 6.21 -3.85 20.72
C GLY A 2 5.36 -4.64 19.72
N TRP A 3 5.85 -5.81 19.30
CA TRP A 3 5.07 -6.76 18.51
C TRP A 3 4.20 -7.62 19.44
N LEU A 4 2.95 -7.82 19.06
CA LEU A 4 2.11 -8.89 19.59
C LEU A 4 2.20 -10.07 18.62
N THR A 5 2.62 -11.24 19.10
CA THR A 5 2.66 -12.48 18.30
C THR A 5 1.78 -13.54 18.94
N MET A 6 1.18 -14.38 18.11
CA MET A 6 0.31 -15.46 18.56
C MET A 6 0.27 -16.62 17.56
N SER A 7 -0.16 -17.77 18.07
CA SER A 7 -0.52 -18.90 17.25
C SER A 7 -1.87 -18.70 16.58
N ARG A 8 -2.07 -19.31 15.42
CA ARG A 8 -3.35 -19.30 14.71
C ARG A 8 -4.51 -19.82 15.57
N TYR A 9 -4.21 -20.70 16.53
CA TYR A 9 -5.20 -21.25 17.46
C TYR A 9 -5.69 -20.22 18.49
N HIS A 10 -4.93 -19.14 18.72
CA HIS A 10 -5.31 -18.04 19.60
C HIS A 10 -5.99 -16.88 18.85
N MET A 11 -6.21 -17.02 17.54
CA MET A 11 -6.94 -16.03 16.74
C MET A 11 -8.47 -16.16 16.88
N GLY A 12 -8.99 -16.88 17.87
CA GLY A 12 -10.44 -17.00 18.09
C GLY A 12 -11.22 -17.58 16.90
N GLY A 13 -10.59 -18.40 16.07
CA GLY A 13 -11.20 -18.96 14.86
C GLY A 13 -11.17 -18.04 13.63
N HIS A 14 -10.59 -16.84 13.72
CA HIS A 14 -10.47 -15.94 12.58
C HIS A 14 -9.49 -16.49 11.52
N ALA A 15 -9.98 -16.65 10.29
CA ALA A 15 -9.22 -17.26 9.19
C ALA A 15 -8.13 -16.36 8.57
N SER A 16 -8.12 -15.07 8.89
CA SER A 16 -7.17 -14.10 8.31
C SER A 16 -6.77 -13.02 9.32
N PRO A 17 -5.59 -12.39 9.16
CA PRO A 17 -5.20 -11.23 9.93
C PRO A 17 -6.24 -10.11 9.91
N LYS A 18 -6.84 -9.85 8.74
CA LYS A 18 -7.88 -8.83 8.61
C LYS A 18 -9.07 -9.13 9.50
N ALA A 19 -9.63 -10.35 9.42
CA ALA A 19 -10.80 -10.72 10.22
C ALA A 19 -10.53 -10.65 11.72
N TYR A 20 -9.33 -11.04 12.15
CA TYR A 20 -8.92 -10.90 13.55
C TYR A 20 -8.83 -9.43 13.97
N LEU A 21 -8.14 -8.59 13.18
CA LEU A 21 -7.97 -7.17 13.50
C LEU A 21 -9.28 -6.39 13.41
N ASP A 22 -10.19 -6.78 12.51
CA ASP A 22 -11.53 -6.21 12.43
C ASP A 22 -12.28 -6.41 13.75
N ALA A 23 -12.23 -7.62 14.30
CA ALA A 23 -12.84 -7.94 15.59
C ALA A 23 -12.12 -7.25 16.74
N GLN A 24 -10.78 -7.23 16.73
CA GLN A 24 -9.98 -6.59 17.77
C GLN A 24 -10.23 -5.09 17.89
N PHE A 25 -10.41 -4.39 16.77
CA PHE A 25 -10.67 -2.95 16.73
C PHE A 25 -12.15 -2.58 16.64
N THR A 26 -13.05 -3.56 16.83
CA THR A 26 -14.48 -3.32 17.00
C THR A 26 -14.90 -3.77 18.39
N TYR A 27 -15.00 -2.83 19.32
CA TYR A 27 -15.36 -3.13 20.71
C TYR A 27 -16.14 -2.00 21.36
N SER A 28 -16.83 -2.33 22.45
CA SER A 28 -17.46 -1.39 23.38
C SER A 28 -17.14 -1.82 24.82
N ARG A 29 -16.80 -0.87 25.68
CA ARG A 29 -16.50 -1.08 27.09
C ARG A 29 -17.12 0.03 27.93
N ASP A 30 -17.69 -0.35 29.07
CA ASP A 30 -18.09 0.59 30.10
C ASP A 30 -16.83 1.06 30.85
N VAL A 31 -16.64 2.37 30.93
CA VAL A 31 -15.58 2.99 31.72
C VAL A 31 -16.22 4.11 32.53
N ASP A 32 -16.36 3.89 33.83
CA ASP A 32 -16.96 4.82 34.79
C ASP A 32 -18.38 5.28 34.41
N GLY A 33 -19.21 4.36 33.90
CA GLY A 33 -20.60 4.63 33.50
C GLY A 33 -20.74 5.32 32.14
N VAL A 34 -19.63 5.47 31.40
CA VAL A 34 -19.61 5.95 30.01
C VAL A 34 -19.20 4.80 29.10
N VAL A 35 -20.03 4.48 28.12
CA VAL A 35 -19.74 3.39 27.17
C VAL A 35 -18.84 3.93 26.06
N LYS A 36 -17.56 3.56 26.07
CA LYS A 36 -16.58 3.94 25.05
C LYS A 36 -16.26 2.75 24.14
N GLY A 37 -16.02 3.02 22.87
CA GLY A 37 -15.72 1.96 21.92
C GLY A 37 -15.09 2.43 20.63
N LEU A 38 -14.77 1.47 19.79
CA LEU A 38 -14.37 1.69 18.40
C LEU A 38 -15.31 0.89 17.50
N LYS A 39 -15.73 1.53 16.41
CA LYS A 39 -16.50 0.91 15.34
C LYS A 39 -15.75 1.08 14.02
N LEU A 40 -15.46 -0.01 13.33
CA LEU A 40 -14.84 0.08 12.02
C LEU A 40 -15.86 0.40 10.93
N LEU A 41 -15.55 1.41 10.10
CA LEU A 41 -16.37 1.79 8.95
C LEU A 41 -15.88 1.10 7.67
N ALA A 42 -14.57 0.93 7.53
CA ALA A 42 -13.94 0.18 6.46
C ALA A 42 -12.57 -0.33 6.90
N SER A 43 -12.13 -1.44 6.31
CA SER A 43 -10.79 -1.97 6.55
C SER A 43 -10.27 -2.77 5.37
N SER A 44 -8.95 -2.86 5.27
CA SER A 44 -8.24 -3.57 4.21
C SER A 44 -6.92 -4.09 4.72
N CYS A 45 -6.49 -5.26 4.24
CA CYS A 45 -5.19 -5.83 4.62
C CYS A 45 -4.42 -6.30 3.37
N PRO A 46 -3.91 -5.38 2.52
CA PRO A 46 -3.26 -5.75 1.28
C PRO A 46 -2.11 -6.73 1.51
N GLN A 47 -2.17 -7.86 0.80
CA GLN A 47 -1.15 -8.93 0.83
C GLN A 47 -0.90 -9.53 2.23
N ASN A 48 -1.81 -9.35 3.21
CA ASN A 48 -1.61 -9.75 4.61
C ASN A 48 -0.32 -9.19 5.22
N ARG A 49 0.10 -7.98 4.81
CA ARG A 49 1.34 -7.33 5.28
C ARG A 49 1.10 -6.06 6.10
N THR A 50 0.08 -5.30 5.74
CA THR A 50 -0.31 -4.11 6.47
C THR A 50 -1.83 -4.05 6.50
N TYR A 51 -2.37 -3.90 7.69
CA TYR A 51 -3.78 -3.63 7.92
C TYR A 51 -4.00 -2.12 7.99
N TYR A 52 -5.07 -1.66 7.36
CA TYR A 52 -5.54 -0.28 7.42
C TYR A 52 -7.03 -0.31 7.76
N ALA A 53 -7.49 0.59 8.62
CA ALA A 53 -8.92 0.75 8.88
C ALA A 53 -9.29 2.20 9.18
N ALA A 54 -10.49 2.59 8.78
CA ALA A 54 -11.16 3.78 9.27
C ALA A 54 -11.97 3.38 10.51
N ALA A 55 -11.54 3.83 11.67
CA ALA A 55 -12.16 3.55 12.96
C ALA A 55 -12.86 4.79 13.48
N GLN A 56 -14.14 4.66 13.79
CA GLN A 56 -14.93 5.69 14.44
C GLN A 56 -14.90 5.50 15.95
N GLU A 57 -14.56 6.56 16.68
CA GLU A 57 -14.73 6.58 18.12
C GLU A 57 -16.21 6.60 18.49
N MET A 58 -16.60 5.73 19.42
CA MET A 58 -17.97 5.64 19.92
C MET A 58 -17.98 6.05 21.40
N VAL A 59 -18.88 6.97 21.77
CA VAL A 59 -19.12 7.36 23.17
C VAL A 59 -20.62 7.39 23.41
N ASP A 60 -21.12 6.58 24.33
CA ASP A 60 -22.54 6.41 24.66
C ASP A 60 -23.43 6.16 23.44
N GLY A 61 -22.92 5.33 22.51
CA GLY A 61 -23.61 5.01 21.25
C GLY A 61 -23.53 6.10 20.18
N VAL A 62 -22.96 7.27 20.49
CA VAL A 62 -22.76 8.36 19.55
C VAL A 62 -21.39 8.25 18.86
N GLY A 63 -21.39 8.25 17.54
CA GLY A 63 -20.15 8.26 16.73
C GLY A 63 -19.51 9.64 16.71
N ARG A 64 -18.20 9.68 16.93
CA ARG A 64 -17.36 10.89 16.87
C ARG A 64 -16.42 10.82 15.66
N ASP A 65 -15.19 11.30 15.85
CA ASP A 65 -14.16 11.38 14.81
C ASP A 65 -13.79 10.00 14.29
N VAL A 66 -13.46 9.97 13.01
CA VAL A 66 -12.96 8.82 12.28
C VAL A 66 -11.48 9.02 11.99
N PHE A 67 -10.64 8.13 12.51
CA PHE A 67 -9.20 8.15 12.32
C PHE A 67 -8.71 6.83 11.72
N ALA A 68 -7.49 6.84 11.19
CA ALA A 68 -6.91 5.63 10.60
C ALA A 68 -6.13 4.81 11.63
N ILE A 69 -6.43 3.51 11.70
CA ILE A 69 -5.60 2.51 12.36
C ILE A 69 -4.73 1.84 11.30
N VAL A 70 -3.44 1.71 11.58
CA VAL A 70 -2.45 1.04 10.75
C VAL A 70 -1.75 -0.04 11.56
N CYS A 71 -1.78 -1.29 11.09
CA CYS A 71 -1.01 -2.36 11.73
C CYS A 71 -0.04 -2.98 10.76
N LYS A 72 1.24 -3.09 11.14
CA LYS A 72 2.14 -4.03 10.46
C LYS A 72 1.69 -5.44 10.81
N VAL A 73 1.61 -6.30 9.82
CA VAL A 73 1.16 -7.68 9.97
C VAL A 73 2.29 -8.62 9.63
N MET A 74 2.58 -9.51 10.56
CA MET A 74 3.32 -10.74 10.34
C MET A 74 2.29 -11.86 10.12
N TRP A 75 2.34 -12.50 8.96
CA TRP A 75 1.47 -13.65 8.66
C TRP A 75 2.29 -14.78 8.07
N ASN A 76 2.49 -15.83 8.85
CA ASN A 76 3.22 -17.03 8.49
C ASN A 76 2.42 -18.28 8.89
N PRO A 77 1.43 -18.71 8.08
CA PRO A 77 0.60 -19.88 8.39
C PRO A 77 1.38 -21.20 8.40
N ARG A 78 2.65 -21.21 7.94
CA ARG A 78 3.54 -22.37 7.93
C ARG A 78 4.61 -22.31 9.03
N SER A 79 4.46 -21.41 9.98
CA SER A 79 5.43 -21.25 11.08
C SER A 79 5.57 -22.52 11.89
N LYS A 80 6.82 -22.97 12.11
CA LYS A 80 7.14 -24.14 12.95
C LYS A 80 7.29 -23.77 14.42
N THR A 81 7.52 -22.50 14.73
CA THR A 81 7.73 -21.99 16.11
C THR A 81 6.41 -21.65 16.81
N GLY A 82 5.28 -21.80 16.11
CA GLY A 82 3.97 -21.43 16.65
C GLY A 82 3.60 -19.96 16.44
N GLU A 83 4.54 -19.10 16.03
CA GLU A 83 4.29 -17.69 15.71
C GLU A 83 3.72 -17.56 14.30
N HIS A 84 2.42 -17.81 14.17
CA HIS A 84 1.72 -17.80 12.88
C HIS A 84 1.26 -16.41 12.48
N PHE A 85 0.92 -15.60 13.48
CA PHE A 85 0.38 -14.27 13.29
C PHE A 85 1.03 -13.32 14.29
N GLY A 86 1.28 -12.10 13.86
CA GLY A 86 1.59 -11.02 14.76
C GLY A 86 1.23 -9.68 14.17
N TYR A 87 1.06 -8.69 15.02
CA TYR A 87 0.82 -7.33 14.58
C TYR A 87 1.47 -6.31 15.50
N LYS A 88 1.70 -5.13 14.92
CA LYS A 88 2.09 -3.93 15.64
C LYS A 88 1.20 -2.80 15.17
N ASP A 89 0.34 -2.33 16.06
CA ASP A 89 -0.64 -1.28 15.83
C ASP A 89 -0.05 0.11 16.07
N MET A 90 -0.52 1.05 15.25
CA MET A 90 -0.21 2.46 15.24
C MET A 90 -1.47 3.18 14.72
N ASP A 91 -1.70 4.42 15.11
CA ASP A 91 -2.65 5.29 14.43
C ASP A 91 -1.93 6.28 13.50
N GLU A 92 -2.69 6.95 12.62
CA GLU A 92 -2.13 7.92 11.68
C GLU A 92 -1.31 9.05 12.32
N SER A 93 -1.60 9.43 13.57
CA SER A 93 -0.85 10.47 14.27
C SER A 93 0.54 10.02 14.73
N MET A 94 0.84 8.73 14.66
CA MET A 94 2.19 8.20 14.87
C MET A 94 3.07 8.27 13.62
N GLY A 95 2.54 8.75 12.48
CA GLY A 95 3.27 8.89 11.23
C GLY A 95 3.82 7.57 10.67
N PRO A 96 3.01 6.51 10.49
CA PRO A 96 3.51 5.21 10.06
C PRO A 96 4.19 5.25 8.69
N CYS A 97 5.24 4.46 8.50
CA CYS A 97 5.95 4.42 7.23
C CYS A 97 5.10 3.80 6.11
N GLU A 98 4.21 2.87 6.46
CA GLU A 98 3.35 2.16 5.52
C GLU A 98 2.27 3.06 4.91
N ASP A 99 2.40 3.35 3.61
CA ASP A 99 1.60 4.34 2.87
C ASP A 99 0.76 3.70 1.74
N ASN A 100 0.41 2.43 1.87
CA ASN A 100 -0.40 1.70 0.88
C ASN A 100 -1.90 1.70 1.22
N CYS A 101 -2.35 2.67 2.03
CA CYS A 101 -3.74 2.80 2.43
C CYS A 101 -4.66 3.01 1.21
N PRO A 102 -5.72 2.20 1.04
CA PRO A 102 -6.70 2.38 -0.04
C PRO A 102 -7.47 3.71 0.05
N ALA A 103 -7.84 4.26 -1.12
CA ALA A 103 -8.60 5.52 -1.22
C ALA A 103 -9.88 5.52 -0.37
N HIS A 104 -10.70 4.47 -0.47
CA HIS A 104 -11.97 4.37 0.25
C HIS A 104 -11.84 4.41 1.79
N ILE A 105 -10.67 4.10 2.35
CA ILE A 105 -10.41 4.26 3.78
C ILE A 105 -10.08 5.72 4.08
N LEU A 106 -9.18 6.31 3.28
CA LEU A 106 -8.80 7.73 3.41
C LEU A 106 -10.00 8.67 3.24
N ASP A 107 -10.96 8.32 2.39
CA ASP A 107 -12.17 9.10 2.11
C ASP A 107 -13.14 9.14 3.29
N LEU A 108 -13.03 8.23 4.26
CA LEU A 108 -13.88 8.16 5.45
C LEU A 108 -13.30 8.93 6.65
N LEU A 109 -12.05 9.37 6.58
CA LEU A 109 -11.36 9.96 7.72
C LEU A 109 -11.83 11.39 7.96
N THR A 110 -12.13 11.71 9.21
CA THR A 110 -12.50 13.07 9.61
C THR A 110 -11.30 14.01 9.43
N PRO A 111 -11.53 15.31 9.10
CA PRO A 111 -10.46 16.31 9.11
C PRO A 111 -9.67 16.31 10.43
N THR A 112 -8.37 16.58 10.36
CA THR A 112 -7.48 16.63 11.52
C THR A 112 -6.39 17.68 11.30
N ASP A 113 -5.86 18.22 12.38
CA ASP A 113 -4.74 19.17 12.43
C ASP A 113 -3.41 18.51 12.80
N LYS A 114 -3.41 17.21 13.14
CA LYS A 114 -2.22 16.46 13.53
C LYS A 114 -1.25 16.32 12.35
N GLU A 115 -0.08 16.96 12.45
CA GLU A 115 0.91 17.04 11.37
C GLU A 115 1.30 15.67 10.80
N TYR A 116 1.63 14.69 11.65
CA TYR A 116 2.00 13.35 11.20
C TYR A 116 0.86 12.61 10.50
N ALA A 117 -0.39 12.82 10.90
CA ALA A 117 -1.54 12.25 10.23
C ALA A 117 -1.72 12.87 8.84
N LEU A 118 -1.60 14.19 8.73
CA LEU A 118 -1.69 14.91 7.46
C LEU A 118 -0.59 14.49 6.48
N ASP A 119 0.67 14.36 6.95
CA ASP A 119 1.77 13.85 6.13
C ASP A 119 1.49 12.41 5.67
N TRP A 120 1.09 11.52 6.58
CA TRP A 120 0.80 10.14 6.24
C TRP A 120 -0.32 10.01 5.20
N ARG A 121 -1.43 10.75 5.37
CA ARG A 121 -2.54 10.78 4.39
C ARG A 121 -2.05 11.27 3.04
N ARG A 122 -1.21 12.32 2.99
CA ARG A 122 -0.61 12.85 1.75
C ARG A 122 0.25 11.80 1.06
N ARG A 123 1.13 11.11 1.80
CA ARG A 123 1.96 10.02 1.24
C ARG A 123 1.12 8.88 0.68
N CYS A 124 0.04 8.50 1.37
CA CYS A 124 -0.89 7.48 0.87
C CYS A 124 -1.55 7.89 -0.45
N ARG A 125 -2.05 9.13 -0.55
CA ARG A 125 -2.64 9.66 -1.79
C ARG A 125 -1.62 9.68 -2.94
N ALA A 126 -0.42 10.20 -2.70
CA ALA A 126 0.64 10.22 -3.72
C ALA A 126 1.04 8.81 -4.18
N ASN A 127 1.06 7.82 -3.28
CA ASN A 127 1.31 6.43 -3.65
C ASN A 127 0.18 5.83 -4.49
N LEU A 128 -1.09 6.15 -4.19
CA LEU A 128 -2.23 5.74 -5.01
C LEU A 128 -2.13 6.33 -6.43
N GLU A 129 -1.79 7.60 -6.58
CA GLU A 129 -1.58 8.26 -7.87
C GLU A 129 -0.44 7.59 -8.67
N ARG A 130 0.71 7.35 -8.02
CA ARG A 130 1.85 6.66 -8.66
C ARG A 130 1.47 5.28 -9.18
N ARG A 131 0.66 4.53 -8.44
CA ARG A 131 0.18 3.19 -8.80
C ARG A 131 -0.93 3.20 -9.85
N ALA A 132 -1.69 4.29 -9.95
CA ALA A 132 -2.75 4.47 -10.93
C ALA A 132 -2.22 4.87 -12.32
N ARG A 133 -0.96 5.33 -12.41
CA ARG A 133 -0.29 5.62 -13.69
C ARG A 133 -0.44 4.42 -14.63
N LYS A 134 -0.90 4.69 -15.85
CA LYS A 134 -1.03 3.68 -16.90
C LYS A 134 0.26 3.59 -17.68
N ILE A 135 0.60 2.37 -18.07
CA ILE A 135 1.73 2.07 -18.94
C ILE A 135 1.29 0.95 -19.85
N GLU A 136 1.59 1.01 -21.14
CA GLU A 136 1.24 0.01 -22.13
C GLU A 136 2.43 -0.80 -22.63
N ASP A 137 2.14 -1.95 -23.23
CA ASP A 137 3.18 -2.74 -23.88
C ASP A 137 3.76 -1.95 -25.06
N GLY A 138 5.09 -1.93 -25.17
CA GLY A 138 5.79 -1.18 -26.21
C GLY A 138 6.02 0.30 -25.92
N ASP A 139 5.47 0.86 -24.83
CA ASP A 139 5.78 2.23 -24.43
C ASP A 139 7.28 2.42 -24.21
N ARG A 140 7.83 3.50 -24.75
CA ARG A 140 9.19 3.94 -24.43
C ARG A 140 9.11 4.85 -23.21
N ILE A 141 9.84 4.50 -22.16
CA ILE A 141 9.91 5.30 -20.93
C ILE A 141 11.32 5.83 -20.72
N ARG A 142 11.40 6.98 -20.05
CA ARG A 142 12.64 7.53 -19.50
C ARG A 142 12.48 7.70 -17.99
N LEU A 143 13.41 7.17 -17.23
CA LEU A 143 13.53 7.33 -15.78
C LEU A 143 14.12 8.70 -15.48
N ALA A 144 13.72 9.32 -14.37
CA ALA A 144 14.32 10.58 -13.93
C ALA A 144 15.80 10.43 -13.51
N SER A 145 16.23 9.21 -13.16
CA SER A 145 17.61 8.90 -12.82
C SER A 145 18.01 7.56 -13.45
N PRO A 146 19.20 7.47 -14.07
CA PRO A 146 19.72 6.22 -14.63
C PRO A 146 19.83 5.11 -13.58
N LEU A 147 19.68 3.87 -14.01
CA LEU A 147 19.88 2.68 -13.19
C LEU A 147 21.11 1.91 -13.64
N THR A 148 21.90 1.50 -12.65
CA THR A 148 22.99 0.55 -12.83
C THR A 148 22.47 -0.87 -12.61
N PHE A 149 22.69 -1.74 -13.59
CA PHE A 149 22.33 -3.15 -13.56
C PHE A 149 23.54 -4.03 -13.24
N THR A 150 23.28 -5.30 -12.91
CA THR A 150 24.30 -6.26 -12.48
C THR A 150 25.31 -6.63 -13.57
N ASP A 151 24.93 -6.46 -14.85
CA ASP A 151 25.80 -6.63 -16.02
C ASP A 151 26.67 -5.39 -16.30
N GLY A 152 26.60 -4.36 -15.46
CA GLY A 152 27.31 -3.10 -15.63
C GLY A 152 26.61 -2.10 -16.56
N HIS A 153 25.46 -2.47 -17.16
CA HIS A 153 24.70 -1.53 -17.97
C HIS A 153 24.17 -0.38 -17.11
N ILE A 154 24.28 0.84 -17.63
CA ILE A 154 23.71 2.05 -17.04
C ILE A 154 22.75 2.64 -18.06
N GLY A 155 21.47 2.71 -17.71
CA GLY A 155 20.44 3.23 -18.61
C GLY A 155 19.30 3.91 -17.87
N ASP A 156 18.72 4.92 -18.49
CA ASP A 156 17.51 5.61 -18.05
C ASP A 156 16.33 5.40 -19.00
N GLU A 157 16.58 4.99 -20.24
CA GLU A 157 15.55 4.72 -21.24
C GLU A 157 15.31 3.25 -21.52
N PHE A 158 14.03 2.86 -21.53
CA PHE A 158 13.65 1.48 -21.78
C PHE A 158 12.34 1.38 -22.56
N ILE A 159 12.17 0.28 -23.28
CA ILE A 159 10.89 -0.10 -23.87
C ILE A 159 10.20 -1.10 -22.94
N VAL A 160 8.94 -0.83 -22.61
CA VAL A 160 8.11 -1.68 -21.77
C VAL A 160 7.75 -2.96 -22.52
N VAL A 161 7.92 -4.10 -21.85
CA VAL A 161 7.54 -5.42 -22.35
C VAL A 161 6.65 -6.09 -21.31
N LYS A 162 5.35 -6.15 -21.59
CA LYS A 162 4.35 -6.81 -20.74
C LYS A 162 4.30 -8.31 -21.06
N ARG A 163 4.29 -9.13 -20.00
CA ARG A 163 3.93 -10.56 -20.07
C ARG A 163 2.83 -10.82 -19.04
N GLY A 164 1.58 -10.69 -19.47
CA GLY A 164 0.42 -10.67 -18.57
C GLY A 164 0.55 -9.50 -17.57
N ARG A 165 0.60 -9.81 -16.27
CA ARG A 165 0.78 -8.80 -15.20
C ARG A 165 2.24 -8.44 -14.93
N ARG A 166 3.21 -9.17 -15.50
CA ARG A 166 4.64 -8.93 -15.27
C ARG A 166 5.12 -7.84 -16.21
N LEU A 167 5.84 -6.87 -15.65
CA LEU A 167 6.55 -5.84 -16.39
C LEU A 167 8.02 -6.25 -16.51
N ASN A 168 8.50 -6.33 -17.75
CA ASN A 168 9.92 -6.32 -18.08
C ASN A 168 10.20 -5.11 -18.95
N PHE A 169 11.49 -4.86 -19.16
CA PHE A 169 11.99 -3.73 -19.90
C PHE A 169 13.02 -4.26 -20.88
N ARG A 170 13.19 -3.58 -22.00
CA ARG A 170 14.33 -3.83 -22.88
C ARG A 170 15.01 -2.52 -23.21
N ASP A 171 16.32 -2.56 -23.29
CA ASP A 171 17.09 -1.44 -23.80
C ASP A 171 16.73 -1.21 -25.29
N PRO A 172 16.50 0.06 -25.70
CA PRO A 172 16.05 0.36 -27.06
C PRO A 172 17.09 0.04 -28.14
N GLU A 173 18.38 0.04 -27.81
CA GLU A 173 19.48 -0.13 -28.76
C GLU A 173 19.92 -1.60 -28.86
N THR A 174 20.30 -2.18 -27.73
CA THR A 174 20.84 -3.53 -27.59
C THR A 174 19.75 -4.61 -27.56
N ARG A 175 18.49 -4.21 -27.27
CA ARG A 175 17.33 -5.10 -27.07
C ARG A 175 17.47 -6.07 -25.89
N ILE A 176 18.50 -5.90 -25.05
CA ILE A 176 18.72 -6.71 -23.85
C ILE A 176 17.59 -6.44 -22.86
N GLY A 177 17.12 -7.51 -22.19
CA GLY A 177 16.02 -7.44 -21.23
C GLY A 177 16.47 -7.12 -19.82
N TYR A 178 15.77 -6.21 -19.16
CA TYR A 178 16.01 -5.74 -17.81
C TYR A 178 14.75 -5.83 -16.94
N ALA A 179 14.95 -6.09 -15.64
CA ALA A 179 13.89 -6.03 -14.64
C ALA A 179 14.10 -4.80 -13.76
N ILE A 180 13.18 -3.84 -13.83
CA ILE A 180 13.25 -2.63 -13.02
C ILE A 180 12.45 -2.83 -11.74
N SER A 181 13.15 -2.93 -10.61
CA SER A 181 12.53 -3.09 -9.30
C SER A 181 11.68 -1.87 -8.95
N ARG A 182 10.47 -2.14 -8.43
CA ARG A 182 9.51 -1.12 -7.97
C ARG A 182 9.28 -0.02 -9.01
N PHE A 183 9.25 -0.37 -10.30
CA PHE A 183 9.10 0.59 -11.41
C PHE A 183 7.99 1.62 -11.19
N MET A 184 6.79 1.18 -10.76
CA MET A 184 5.66 2.08 -10.50
C MET A 184 5.87 3.04 -9.33
N GLN A 185 6.89 2.86 -8.48
CA GLN A 185 7.26 3.78 -7.41
C GLN A 185 8.34 4.79 -7.85
N ARG A 186 8.96 4.59 -9.01
CA ARG A 186 10.00 5.47 -9.55
C ARG A 186 9.39 6.62 -10.35
N GLU A 187 10.14 7.69 -10.48
CA GLU A 187 9.81 8.79 -11.38
C GLU A 187 10.19 8.42 -12.82
N TRP A 188 9.21 8.54 -13.72
CA TRP A 188 9.37 8.20 -15.13
C TRP A 188 8.35 8.95 -15.97
N THR A 189 8.71 9.16 -17.23
CA THR A 189 7.86 9.77 -18.26
C THR A 189 7.83 8.88 -19.50
N ILE A 190 6.70 8.87 -20.21
CA ILE A 190 6.62 8.23 -21.53
C ILE A 190 7.32 9.15 -22.54
N VAL A 191 8.28 8.60 -23.28
CA VAL A 191 8.96 9.31 -24.37
C VAL A 191 8.05 9.24 -25.59
N PRO A 192 7.61 10.39 -26.14
CA PRO A 192 6.82 10.42 -27.35
C PRO A 192 7.62 9.80 -28.49
N VAL A 193 7.15 8.70 -29.05
CA VAL A 193 7.74 8.16 -30.28
C VAL A 193 7.10 8.93 -31.43
N THR A 194 7.86 9.82 -32.07
CA THR A 194 7.44 10.45 -33.33
C THR A 194 7.30 9.35 -34.37
N LYS A 195 6.07 8.88 -34.60
CA LYS A 195 5.74 8.05 -35.75
C LYS A 195 5.86 8.94 -36.98
N VAL A 196 7.01 8.90 -37.65
CA VAL A 196 7.13 9.47 -38.99
C VAL A 196 6.23 8.65 -39.89
N HIS A 197 5.05 9.19 -40.21
CA HIS A 197 4.23 8.61 -41.27
C HIS A 197 5.05 8.66 -42.55
N LYS A 198 5.26 7.50 -43.18
CA LYS A 198 5.80 7.44 -44.54
C LYS A 198 4.80 8.19 -45.42
N THR A 199 5.12 9.43 -45.77
CA THR A 199 4.44 10.13 -46.86
C THR A 199 4.75 9.36 -48.13
N ILE A 200 3.79 8.57 -48.59
CA ILE A 200 3.84 7.94 -49.91
C ILE A 200 3.56 9.06 -50.90
N PHE A 201 4.57 9.49 -51.64
CA PHE A 201 4.35 10.31 -52.84
C PHE A 201 3.82 9.35 -53.91
N ALA A 202 2.57 9.59 -54.33
CA ALA A 202 1.92 8.90 -55.45
C ALA A 202 2.36 9.52 -56.78
#